data_AF-A0A496BS55-F1
#
_entry.id   AF-A0A496BS55-F1
#
_cell.length_a   1.000
_cell.length_b   1.000
_cell.length_c   1.000
_cell.angle_alpha   90.00
_cell.angle_beta   90.00
_cell.angle_gamma   90.00
#
_symmetry.space_group_name_H-M   'P 1'
#
loop_
_entity.id
_entity.type
_entity.pdbx_description
1 polymer ?
#
loop_
_entity_poly.entity_id
_entity_poly.type
_entity_poly.pdbx_seq_one_letter_code
_entity_poly.pdbx_strand_id
1 'polypeptide(L)' 'MAIVNKDLIQSYIMTTAKYDFNVYEKRIIYRLVEMAQGELQGIKFADNCQKIEHDLFSCVNITMPIACLLNGEDDKNYAR' A
#
# COMPACT_ATOMS: atom_id res chain seq x y z
N MET A 1 14.78 -2.10 -12.53
CA MET A 1 14.47 -2.32 -11.11
C MET A 1 14.19 -3.81 -10.95
N ALA A 2 14.97 -4.54 -10.16
CA ALA A 2 14.79 -5.98 -10.03
C ALA A 2 13.46 -6.27 -9.31
N ILE A 3 12.60 -7.08 -9.92
CA ILE A 3 11.40 -7.61 -9.26
C ILE A 3 11.90 -8.65 -8.26
N VAL A 4 12.09 -8.24 -7.01
CA VAL A 4 12.36 -9.17 -5.91
C VAL A 4 11.00 -9.69 -5.44
N ASN A 5 10.79 -11.00 -5.51
CA ASN A 5 9.60 -11.61 -4.90
C ASN A 5 9.61 -11.28 -3.41
N LYS A 6 8.64 -10.46 -2.99
CA LYS A 6 8.45 -10.10 -1.59
C LYS A 6 7.42 -11.04 -0.97
N ASP A 7 7.78 -11.64 0.15
CA ASP A 7 6.84 -12.44 0.94
C ASP A 7 5.87 -11.51 1.67
N LEU A 8 4.61 -11.50 1.21
CA LEU A 8 3.52 -10.74 1.83
C LEU A 8 2.60 -11.70 2.60
N ILE A 9 2.60 -11.59 3.93
CA ILE A 9 1.68 -12.32 4.81
C ILE A 9 0.31 -11.63 4.82
N GLN A 10 -0.70 -12.23 4.17
CA GLN A 10 -2.05 -11.65 4.06
C GLN A 10 -3.08 -12.52 4.78
N SER A 11 -4.10 -11.90 5.39
CA SER A 11 -5.20 -12.65 6.01
C SER A 11 -6.01 -13.42 4.95
N TYR A 12 -6.43 -14.65 5.30
CA TYR A 12 -7.23 -15.50 4.42
C TYR A 12 -8.56 -14.86 4.00
N ILE A 13 -9.20 -14.12 4.92
CA ILE A 13 -10.44 -13.37 4.65
C ILE A 13 -10.21 -12.34 3.55
N MET A 14 -9.10 -11.61 3.61
CA MET A 14 -8.77 -10.61 2.60
C MET A 14 -8.38 -11.24 1.26
N THR A 15 -7.71 -12.39 1.27
CA THR A 15 -7.40 -13.14 0.04
C THR A 15 -8.66 -13.66 -0.64
N THR A 16 -9.68 -14.03 0.13
CA THR A 16 -10.97 -14.51 -0.38
C THR A 16 -11.82 -13.34 -0.90
N ALA A 17 -11.89 -12.22 -0.17
CA ALA A 17 -12.55 -11.01 -0.66
C ALA A 17 -11.89 -10.43 -1.91
N LYS A 18 -10.60 -10.75 -2.14
CA LYS A 18 -9.82 -10.24 -3.26
C LYS A 18 -10.39 -10.64 -4.63
N TYR A 19 -11.12 -11.74 -4.74
CA TYR A 19 -11.54 -12.25 -6.04
C TYR A 19 -12.46 -11.28 -6.79
N ASP A 20 -13.25 -10.48 -6.09
CA ASP A 20 -14.22 -9.55 -6.68
C ASP A 20 -13.66 -8.14 -6.97
N PHE A 21 -12.43 -7.85 -6.56
CA PHE A 21 -11.83 -6.52 -6.75
C PHE A 21 -11.25 -6.30 -8.15
N ASN A 22 -11.35 -5.06 -8.63
CA ASN A 22 -10.65 -4.58 -9.82
C ASN A 22 -9.12 -4.55 -9.56
N VAL A 23 -8.32 -4.52 -10.63
CA VAL A 23 -6.86 -4.50 -10.59
C VAL A 23 -6.33 -3.36 -9.70
N TYR A 24 -6.91 -2.16 -9.79
CA TYR A 24 -6.47 -1.01 -8.99
C TYR A 24 -6.77 -1.17 -7.50
N GLU A 25 -7.95 -1.66 -7.15
CA GLU A 25 -8.35 -1.96 -5.77
C GLU A 25 -7.42 -3.03 -5.16
N LYS A 26 -7.07 -4.05 -5.95
CA LYS A 26 -6.08 -5.07 -5.56
C LYS A 26 -4.71 -4.46 -5.26
N ARG A 27 -4.24 -3.48 -6.07
CA ARG A 27 -2.97 -2.78 -5.85
C ARG A 27 -2.99 -1.94 -4.57
N ILE A 28 -4.09 -1.20 -4.33
CA ILE A 28 -4.28 -0.42 -3.10
C ILE A 28 -4.20 -1.33 -1.87
N ILE A 29 -4.97 -2.43 -1.86
CA ILE A 29 -4.98 -3.36 -0.74
C ILE A 29 -3.61 -3.97 -0.48
N TYR A 30 -2.91 -4.41 -1.53
CA TYR A 30 -1.54 -4.94 -1.38
C TYR A 30 -0.59 -3.91 -0.76
N ARG A 31 -0.71 -2.64 -1.15
CA ARG A 31 0.14 -1.58 -0.61
C ARG A 31 -0.17 -1.28 0.86
N LEU A 32 -1.44 -1.31 1.25
CA LEU A 32 -1.86 -1.16 2.65
C LEU A 32 -1.31 -2.29 3.53
N VAL A 33 -1.34 -3.54 3.05
CA VAL A 33 -0.74 -4.68 3.76
C VAL A 33 0.75 -4.49 3.97
N GLU A 34 1.47 -4.10 2.93
CA GLU A 34 2.91 -3.88 3.00
C GLU A 34 3.26 -2.77 4.00
N MET A 35 2.49 -1.68 4.01
CA MET A 35 2.67 -0.59 4.97
C MET A 35 2.38 -1.03 6.41
N ALA A 36 1.28 -1.76 6.64
CA ALA A 36 0.96 -2.28 7.97
C ALA A 36 2.03 -3.27 8.48
N GLN A 37 2.59 -4.11 7.60
CA GLN A 37 3.69 -5.01 7.95
C GLN A 37 4.97 -4.26 8.28
N GLY A 38 5.31 -3.23 7.50
CA GLY A 38 6.46 -2.38 7.79
C GLY A 38 6.34 -1.67 9.13
N GLU A 39 5.12 -1.24 9.49
CA GLU A 39 4.83 -0.65 10.80
C GLU A 39 5.04 -1.66 11.95
N LEU A 40 4.53 -2.89 11.80
CA LEU A 40 4.75 -3.97 12.77
C LEU A 40 6.24 -4.32 12.93
N GLN A 41 7.04 -4.14 11.88
CA GLN A 41 8.50 -4.34 11.90
C GLN A 41 9.27 -3.13 12.43
N GLY A 42 8.60 -2.02 12.74
CA GLY A 42 9.24 -0.79 13.24
C GLY A 42 9.97 0.02 12.18
N ILE A 43 9.66 -0.19 10.88
CA ILE A 43 10.25 0.60 9.79
C ILE A 43 9.74 2.05 9.87
N LYS A 44 10.66 3.01 9.78
CA LYS A 44 10.30 4.43 9.71
C LYS A 44 9.97 4.81 8.27
N PHE A 45 8.77 5.33 8.05
CA PHE A 45 8.27 5.71 6.72
C PHE A 45 8.64 7.14 6.26
N ALA A 46 9.36 7.89 7.11
CA ALA A 46 9.58 9.33 6.97
C ALA A 46 10.25 9.76 5.64
N ASP A 47 11.11 8.91 5.07
CA ASP A 47 11.97 9.31 3.94
C ASP A 47 11.27 9.24 2.56
N ASN A 48 10.10 8.60 2.46
CA ASN A 48 9.45 8.31 1.16
C ASN A 48 8.05 8.95 0.99
N CYS A 49 7.77 10.03 1.72
CA CYS A 49 6.44 10.66 1.77
C CYS A 49 5.32 9.67 2.19
N GLN A 50 5.69 8.57 2.86
CA GLN A 50 4.77 7.60 3.40
C GLN A 50 4.53 7.93 4.87
N LYS A 51 3.28 7.90 5.29
CA LYS A 51 2.90 8.23 6.66
C LYS A 51 1.75 7.34 7.11
N ILE A 52 1.87 6.83 8.32
CA ILE A 52 0.78 6.16 9.02
C ILE A 52 0.54 6.96 10.29
N GLU A 53 -0.67 7.46 10.45
CA GLU A 53 -1.08 8.23 11.62
C GLU A 53 -2.25 7.55 12.28
N HIS A 54 -2.12 7.32 13.58
CA HIS A 54 -3.20 6.81 14.41
C HIS A 54 -3.89 8.00 15.08
N ASP A 55 -5.17 8.16 14.79
CA ASP A 55 -6.01 9.15 15.47
C ASP A 55 -6.47 8.61 16.84
N LEU A 56 -6.93 9.50 17.71
CA LEU A 56 -7.43 9.18 19.05
C LEU A 56 -8.60 8.20 19.02
N PHE A 57 -9.31 8.08 17.90
CA PHE A 57 -10.45 7.19 17.71
C PHE A 57 -10.10 5.84 17.09
N SER A 58 -8.82 5.43 17.12
CA SER A 58 -8.35 4.19 16.46
C SER A 58 -8.55 4.18 14.94
N CYS A 59 -8.72 5.36 14.33
CA CYS A 59 -8.70 5.52 12.89
C CYS A 59 -7.24 5.59 12.42
N VAL A 60 -6.93 4.89 11.32
CA VAL A 60 -5.59 4.88 10.73
C VAL A 60 -5.62 5.69 9.43
N ASN A 61 -4.91 6.82 9.41
CA ASN A 61 -4.72 7.65 8.23
C ASN A 61 -3.43 7.25 7.53
N ILE A 62 -3.52 6.84 6.27
CA ILE A 62 -2.38 6.37 5.47
C ILE A 62 -2.16 7.32 4.31
N THR A 63 -0.96 7.90 4.25
CA THR A 63 -0.50 8.74 3.15
C THR A 63 0.60 8.03 2.39
N MET A 64 0.53 8.04 1.06
CA MET A 64 1.57 7.50 0.19
C MET A 64 1.57 8.23 -1.16
N PRO A 65 2.72 8.32 -1.86
CA PRO A 65 2.75 8.90 -3.20
C PRO A 65 2.06 7.97 -4.22
N ILE A 66 1.37 8.56 -5.21
CA ILE A 66 0.62 7.81 -6.24
C ILE A 66 1.49 6.80 -7.01
N ALA A 67 2.78 7.11 -7.19
CA ALA A 67 3.76 6.23 -7.80
C ALA A 67 3.88 4.86 -7.12
N CYS A 68 3.52 4.74 -5.83
CA CYS A 68 3.49 3.46 -5.13
C CYS A 68 2.41 2.49 -5.63
N LEU A 69 1.39 2.99 -6.34
CA LEU A 69 0.28 2.21 -6.89
C LEU A 69 0.45 1.92 -8.39
N LEU A 70 1.42 2.57 -9.04
CA LEU A 70 1.71 2.42 -10.45
C LEU A 70 2.68 1.24 -10.67
N ASN A 71 2.43 0.46 -11.71
CA ASN A 71 3.27 -0.68 -12.06
C ASN A 71 4.22 -0.30 -13.22
N GLY A 72 5.01 0.77 -13.02
CA GLY A 72 5.87 1.34 -14.08
C GLY A 72 5.10 2.09 -15.17
N GLU A 73 3.81 2.35 -14.94
CA GLU A 73 2.96 3.20 -15.79
C GLU A 73 3.27 4.68 -15.47
N ASP A 74 3.38 5.52 -16.49
CA ASP A 74 3.48 6.98 -16.30
C ASP A 74 2.11 7.54 -15.89
N ASP A 75 2.09 8.33 -14.81
CA ASP A 75 0.89 9.05 -14.41
C ASP A 75 0.61 10.21 -15.38
N LYS A 76 -0.45 10.07 -16.17
CA LYS A 76 -0.91 11.10 -17.12
C LYS A 76 -2.04 11.97 -16.57
N ASN A 77 -2.52 11.71 -15.35
CA ASN A 77 -3.67 12.44 -14.79
C ASN A 77 -3.30 13.82 -14.24
N TYR A 78 -2.01 14.12 -14.11
CA TYR A 78 -1.49 15.45 -13.82
C TYR A 78 -0.77 16.04 -15.04
N ALA A 79 -1.45 16.08 -16.18
CA ALA A 79 -1.04 16.97 -17.26
C ALA A 79 -1.30 18.42 -16.80
N ARG A 80 -0.23 19.19 -16.59
CA ARG A 80 -0.31 20.63 -16.36
C ARG A 80 -0.53 21.35 -17.68
#